data_AF-A0A836Q3F5-F1
#
_entry.id   AF-A0A836Q3F5-F1
#
_cell.length_a   1.000
_cell.length_b   1.000
_cell.length_c   1.000
_cell.angle_alpha   90.00
_cell.angle_beta   90.00
_cell.angle_gamma   90.00
#
_symmetry.space_group_name_H-M   'P 1'
#
loop_
_entity.id
_entity.type
_entity.pdbx_description
1 polymer ?
#
loop_
_entity_poly.entity_id
_entity_poly.type
_entity_poly.pdbx_seq_one_letter_code
_entity_poly.pdbx_strand_id
1 'polypeptide(L)'
;MCQVRTLQFVDWLYLRNDKNGFDNLVLARVNSQSIKEKNEKKYEVIWYRTGDPVGLRRLGSLAFQPPQKIALHVQHAASPAGDDEIKAAADACLRLFLDLHAKTMSPSAIIVPKQSFNAFVQRMNQLNFYSAEEPEPNMPVYSSIILSVESEPPGVRQLLFYSGRGF
;
A
#
# COMPACT_ATOMS: atom_id res chain seq x y z
N MET A 1 -2.56 21.60 -15.27
CA MET A 1 -3.61 20.61 -14.92
C MET A 1 -2.91 19.40 -14.29
N CYS A 2 -3.08 19.15 -12.99
CA CYS A 2 -2.36 18.09 -12.28
C CYS A 2 -3.07 16.75 -12.50
N GLN A 3 -2.43 15.80 -13.19
CA GLN A 3 -2.99 14.46 -13.36
C GLN A 3 -2.73 13.64 -12.09
N VAL A 4 -3.81 13.25 -11.41
CA VAL A 4 -3.76 12.24 -10.36
C VAL A 4 -3.86 10.87 -11.02
N ARG A 5 -2.94 9.97 -10.70
CA ARG A 5 -3.02 8.56 -11.08
C ARG A 5 -3.23 7.71 -9.84
N THR A 6 -4.10 6.72 -9.98
CA THR A 6 -4.50 5.83 -8.91
C THR A 6 -3.91 4.47 -9.18
N LEU A 7 -3.15 3.94 -8.22
CA LEU A 7 -2.79 2.53 -8.22
C LEU A 7 -3.88 1.79 -7.44
N GLN A 8 -4.64 0.94 -8.12
CA GLN A 8 -5.72 0.17 -7.51
C GLN A 8 -5.24 -1.25 -7.23
N PHE A 9 -5.55 -1.74 -6.03
CA PHE A 9 -5.35 -3.14 -5.68
C PHE A 9 -6.66 -3.89 -5.90
N VAL A 10 -6.72 -4.79 -6.89
CA VAL A 10 -7.97 -5.49 -7.21
C VAL A 10 -7.75 -6.98 -7.42
N ASP A 11 -8.59 -7.75 -6.72
CA ASP A 11 -8.86 -9.18 -6.90
C ASP A 11 -8.02 -10.14 -6.06
N TRP A 12 -8.74 -10.97 -5.30
CA TRP A 12 -8.23 -11.85 -4.26
C TRP A 12 -8.75 -13.26 -4.54
N LEU A 13 -7.84 -14.14 -4.95
CA LEU A 13 -8.13 -15.56 -5.10
C LEU A 13 -7.68 -16.27 -3.84
N TYR A 14 -8.62 -16.58 -2.95
CA TYR A 14 -8.40 -17.62 -1.94
C TYR A 14 -8.35 -18.96 -2.65
N LEU A 15 -7.14 -19.44 -2.97
CA LEU A 15 -6.95 -20.84 -3.32
C LEU A 15 -7.07 -21.64 -2.01
N ARG A 16 -8.30 -21.91 -1.56
CA ARG A 16 -8.53 -22.88 -0.50
C ARG A 16 -8.35 -24.28 -1.11
N ASN A 17 -7.42 -25.04 -0.54
CA ASN A 17 -7.27 -26.48 -0.76
C ASN A 17 -6.76 -26.89 -2.15
N ASP A 18 -5.57 -26.41 -2.50
CA ASP A 18 -4.72 -27.14 -3.43
C ASP A 18 -4.21 -28.42 -2.72
N LYS A 19 -4.30 -29.58 -3.38
CA LYS A 19 -3.69 -30.85 -2.95
C LYS A 19 -2.20 -30.74 -2.57
N ASN A 20 -1.54 -29.64 -2.94
CA ASN A 20 -0.15 -29.31 -2.65
C ASN A 20 0.07 -28.54 -1.32
N GLY A 21 -0.97 -28.28 -0.51
CA GLY A 21 -0.81 -27.71 0.83
C GLY A 21 -0.58 -26.18 0.90
N PHE A 22 -0.98 -25.46 -0.15
CA PHE A 22 -0.94 -23.98 -0.18
C PHE A 22 -2.21 -23.38 0.43
N ASP A 23 -2.36 -23.48 1.75
CA ASP A 23 -3.44 -22.79 2.46
C ASP A 23 -3.13 -21.30 2.66
N ASN A 24 -4.17 -20.47 2.63
CA ASN A 24 -4.15 -19.04 2.93
C ASN A 24 -3.25 -18.21 2.02
N LEU A 25 -3.27 -18.52 0.71
CA LEU A 25 -2.64 -17.68 -0.29
C LEU A 25 -3.51 -16.44 -0.57
N VAL A 26 -2.87 -15.28 -0.51
CA VAL A 26 -3.45 -13.97 -0.75
C VAL A 26 -2.82 -13.38 -2.00
N LEU A 27 -3.62 -13.00 -2.98
CA LEU A 27 -3.16 -12.39 -4.21
C LEU A 27 -3.37 -10.88 -4.17
N ALA A 28 -2.30 -10.10 -4.24
CA ALA A 28 -2.39 -8.65 -4.43
C ALA A 28 -2.05 -8.32 -5.90
N ARG A 29 -3.02 -7.80 -6.65
CA ARG A 29 -2.75 -7.30 -8.00
C ARG A 29 -2.65 -5.80 -7.96
N VAL A 30 -1.61 -5.26 -8.57
CA VAL A 30 -1.39 -3.84 -8.68
C VAL A 30 -1.73 -3.42 -10.10
N ASN A 31 -2.74 -2.57 -10.23
CA ASN A 31 -3.12 -1.96 -11.50
C ASN A 31 -2.81 -0.47 -11.44
N SER A 32 -2.30 0.09 -12.54
CA SER A 32 -2.16 1.54 -12.71
C SER A 32 -3.29 2.06 -13.58
N GLN A 33 -3.98 3.10 -13.10
CA GLN A 33 -5.04 3.77 -13.83
C GLN A 33 -4.79 5.28 -13.86
N SER A 34 -4.99 5.89 -15.03
CA SER A 34 -5.08 7.34 -15.15
C SER A 34 -6.53 7.76 -15.21
N ILE A 35 -6.90 8.89 -14.61
CA ILE A 35 -8.26 9.45 -14.70
C ILE A 35 -8.75 9.57 -16.16
N LYS A 36 -7.84 9.76 -17.12
CA LYS A 36 -8.16 9.86 -18.55
C LYS A 36 -8.22 8.52 -19.29
N GLU A 37 -7.56 7.48 -18.77
CA GLU A 37 -7.48 6.17 -19.43
C GLU A 37 -8.45 5.21 -18.76
N LYS A 38 -9.47 4.75 -19.49
CA LYS A 38 -10.39 3.71 -18.98
C LYS A 38 -9.72 2.34 -18.82
N ASN A 39 -8.57 2.12 -19.47
CA ASN A 39 -7.89 0.83 -19.46
C ASN A 39 -6.94 0.72 -18.26
N GLU A 40 -7.25 -0.19 -17.35
CA GLU A 40 -6.34 -0.60 -16.28
C GLU A 40 -5.12 -1.30 -16.88
N LYS A 41 -3.92 -0.76 -16.61
CA LYS A 41 -2.66 -1.42 -16.97
C LYS A 41 -2.17 -2.22 -15.78
N LYS A 42 -2.19 -3.54 -15.92
CA LYS A 42 -1.62 -4.48 -14.93
C LYS A 42 -0.13 -4.19 -14.75
N TYR A 43 0.28 -3.91 -13.53
CA TYR A 43 1.67 -3.59 -13.21
C TYR A 43 2.40 -4.80 -12.63
N GLU A 44 1.91 -5.34 -11.51
CA GLU A 44 2.50 -6.50 -10.87
C GLU A 44 1.45 -7.32 -10.13
N VAL A 45 1.85 -8.55 -9.81
CA VAL A 45 1.09 -9.50 -9.01
C VAL A 45 2.02 -9.98 -7.91
N ILE A 46 1.56 -9.89 -6.66
CA ILE A 46 2.29 -10.36 -5.50
C ILE A 46 1.45 -11.44 -4.84
N TRP A 47 2.10 -12.55 -4.48
CA TRP A 47 1.50 -13.61 -3.70
C TRP A 47 1.98 -13.49 -2.26
N TYR A 48 1.04 -13.58 -1.34
CA TYR A 48 1.25 -13.58 0.10
C TYR A 48 0.74 -14.89 0.70
N ARG A 49 1.33 -15.31 1.81
CA ARG A 49 0.86 -16.41 2.65
C ARG A 49 0.90 -15.92 4.09
N THR A 50 -0.24 -15.98 4.79
CA THR A 50 -0.36 -15.53 6.20
C THR A 50 0.18 -14.11 6.45
N GLY A 51 0.04 -13.23 5.45
CA GLY A 51 0.55 -11.85 5.48
C GLY A 51 1.97 -11.64 4.97
N ASP A 52 2.75 -12.70 4.71
CA ASP A 52 4.14 -12.59 4.24
C ASP A 52 4.25 -12.82 2.72
N PRO A 53 5.06 -12.04 1.98
CA PRO A 53 5.20 -12.21 0.54
C PRO A 53 5.97 -13.49 0.20
N VAL A 54 5.36 -14.37 -0.61
CA VAL A 54 5.95 -15.64 -1.06
C VAL A 54 6.34 -15.63 -2.53
N GLY A 55 5.86 -14.66 -3.31
CA GLY A 55 6.20 -14.56 -4.72
C GLY A 55 5.82 -13.22 -5.34
N LEU A 56 6.42 -12.93 -6.48
CA LEU A 56 6.16 -11.72 -7.25
C LEU A 56 6.27 -12.02 -8.75
N ARG A 57 5.34 -11.47 -9.53
CA ARG A 57 5.46 -11.38 -10.97
C ARG A 57 5.18 -9.96 -11.44
N ARG A 58 6.20 -9.32 -12.01
CA ARG A 58 6.05 -8.03 -12.70
C ARG A 58 5.45 -8.27 -14.09
N LEU A 59 4.36 -7.59 -14.39
CA LEU A 59 3.61 -7.70 -15.65
C LEU A 59 3.86 -6.50 -16.58
N GLY A 60 4.33 -5.38 -16.03
CA GLY A 60 4.65 -4.19 -16.79
C GLY A 60 5.56 -3.22 -16.03
N SER A 61 5.71 -2.02 -16.56
CA SER A 61 6.44 -0.92 -15.93
C SER A 61 5.48 0.19 -15.51
N LEU A 62 5.75 0.83 -14.36
CA LEU A 62 5.08 2.07 -13.99
C LEU A 62 5.44 3.19 -14.96
N ALA A 63 4.56 3.46 -15.93
CA ALA A 63 4.73 4.54 -16.90
C ALA A 63 4.24 5.88 -16.33
N PHE A 64 4.83 6.31 -15.21
CA PHE A 64 4.59 7.61 -14.61
C PHE A 64 5.67 8.60 -15.06
N GLN A 65 5.27 9.83 -15.34
CA GLN A 65 6.16 10.90 -15.81
C GLN A 65 6.01 12.09 -14.86
N PRO A 66 7.10 12.63 -14.30
CA PRO A 66 7.05 13.88 -13.55
C PRO A 66 6.57 15.04 -14.45
N PRO A 67 5.78 16.02 -13.94
CA PRO A 67 5.20 16.09 -12.59
C PRO A 67 3.80 15.45 -12.53
N GLN A 68 3.68 14.27 -11.94
CA GLN A 68 2.40 13.60 -11.68
C GLN A 68 2.19 13.40 -10.18
N LYS A 69 0.97 13.62 -9.71
CA LYS A 69 0.58 13.22 -8.34
C LYS A 69 0.08 11.79 -8.38
N ILE A 70 0.58 10.96 -7.47
CA ILE A 70 0.25 9.54 -7.41
C ILE A 70 -0.41 9.29 -6.06
N ALA A 71 -1.57 8.63 -6.06
CA ALA A 71 -2.17 8.09 -4.86
C ALA A 71 -2.21 6.56 -4.96
N LEU A 72 -1.89 5.88 -3.87
CA LEU A 72 -2.09 4.43 -3.76
C LEU A 72 -3.48 4.20 -3.18
N HIS A 73 -4.29 3.36 -3.81
CA HIS A 73 -5.69 3.15 -3.43
C HIS A 73 -5.94 1.68 -3.16
N VAL A 74 -6.16 1.36 -1.90
CA VAL A 74 -6.41 -0.01 -1.44
C VAL A 74 -7.88 -0.35 -1.66
N GLN A 75 -8.12 -1.44 -2.38
CA GLN A 75 -9.45 -2.03 -2.48
C GLN A 75 -9.35 -3.50 -2.04
N HIS A 76 -10.24 -3.86 -1.13
CA HIS A 76 -10.34 -5.22 -0.61
C HIS A 76 -11.34 -6.02 -1.44
N ALA A 77 -11.14 -7.33 -1.58
CA ALA A 77 -12.16 -8.21 -2.20
C ALA A 77 -13.38 -8.30 -1.30
N ALA A 78 -13.12 -8.41 0.00
CA ALA A 78 -14.13 -8.58 1.01
C ALA A 78 -14.31 -7.28 1.80
N SER A 79 -15.53 -7.04 2.25
CA SER A 79 -15.86 -5.99 3.20
C SER A 79 -16.74 -6.59 4.29
N PRO A 80 -16.23 -6.81 5.52
CA PRO A 80 -14.89 -6.45 5.99
C PRO A 80 -13.77 -7.30 5.40
N ALA A 81 -12.59 -6.72 5.30
CA ALA A 81 -11.37 -7.39 4.87
C ALA A 81 -10.80 -8.27 5.99
N GLY A 82 -10.16 -9.39 5.64
CA GLY A 82 -9.47 -10.24 6.62
C GLY A 82 -8.09 -9.68 7.02
N ASP A 83 -7.57 -10.09 8.18
CA ASP A 83 -6.27 -9.62 8.68
C ASP A 83 -5.11 -9.86 7.70
N ASP A 84 -5.06 -11.03 7.07
CA ASP A 84 -4.02 -11.36 6.09
C ASP A 84 -4.09 -10.49 4.83
N GLU A 85 -5.31 -10.11 4.44
CA GLU A 85 -5.55 -9.20 3.33
C GLU A 85 -5.12 -7.77 3.67
N ILE A 86 -5.37 -7.30 4.89
CA ILE A 86 -4.91 -6.00 5.38
C ILE A 86 -3.38 -5.97 5.47
N LYS A 87 -2.75 -7.05 5.97
CA LYS A 87 -1.29 -7.18 6.02
C LYS A 87 -0.68 -7.10 4.62
N ALA A 88 -1.19 -7.91 3.70
CA ALA A 88 -0.76 -7.93 2.31
C ALA A 88 -0.93 -6.56 1.63
N ALA A 89 -2.04 -5.86 1.89
CA ALA A 89 -2.28 -4.53 1.36
C ALA A 89 -1.25 -3.51 1.86
N ALA A 90 -0.92 -3.52 3.16
CA ALA A 90 0.09 -2.62 3.74
C ALA A 90 1.50 -2.89 3.18
N ASP A 91 1.91 -4.17 3.13
CA ASP A 91 3.20 -4.58 2.57
C ASP A 91 3.32 -4.22 1.08
N ALA A 92 2.26 -4.43 0.31
CA ALA A 92 2.23 -4.09 -1.10
C ALA A 92 2.27 -2.56 -1.32
N CYS A 93 1.55 -1.79 -0.50
CA CYS A 93 1.60 -0.33 -0.53
C CYS A 93 3.01 0.20 -0.21
N LEU A 94 3.64 -0.32 0.84
CA LEU A 94 5.00 0.07 1.22
C LEU A 94 5.99 -0.25 0.09
N ARG A 95 5.91 -1.46 -0.48
CA ARG A 95 6.74 -1.86 -1.63
C ARG A 95 6.58 -0.90 -2.80
N LEU A 96 5.34 -0.59 -3.20
CA LEU A 96 5.09 0.34 -4.30
C LEU A 96 5.57 1.76 -3.98
N PHE A 97 5.38 2.21 -2.74
CA PHE A 97 5.89 3.48 -2.28
C PHE A 97 7.41 3.56 -2.46
N LEU A 98 8.14 2.52 -2.04
CA LEU A 98 9.60 2.46 -2.17
C LEU A 98 10.04 2.41 -3.64
N ASP A 99 9.35 1.64 -4.49
CA ASP A 99 9.63 1.59 -5.93
C ASP A 99 9.37 2.93 -6.64
N LEU A 100 8.36 3.69 -6.19
CA LEU A 100 8.12 5.05 -6.65
C LEU A 100 9.19 6.03 -6.14
N HIS A 101 9.51 5.94 -4.84
CA HIS A 101 10.52 6.79 -4.21
C HIS A 101 11.90 6.62 -4.84
N ALA A 102 12.29 5.37 -5.17
CA ALA A 102 13.51 5.06 -5.91
C ALA A 102 13.54 5.70 -7.31
N LYS A 103 12.38 6.02 -7.89
CA LYS A 103 12.23 6.74 -9.17
C LYS A 103 12.00 8.24 -8.96
N THR A 104 12.36 8.78 -7.80
CA THR A 104 12.17 10.19 -7.42
C THR A 104 10.72 10.67 -7.47
N MET A 105 9.78 9.74 -7.33
CA MET A 105 8.34 10.03 -7.26
C MET A 105 7.82 9.67 -5.87
N SER A 106 7.18 10.60 -5.19
CA SER A 106 6.57 10.33 -3.89
C SER A 106 5.05 10.32 -4.02
N PRO A 107 4.37 9.21 -3.69
CA PRO A 107 2.92 9.21 -3.52
C PRO A 107 2.47 10.32 -2.57
N SER A 108 1.38 10.99 -2.91
CA SER A 108 0.78 12.02 -2.06
C SER A 108 0.03 11.42 -0.87
N ALA A 109 -0.60 10.26 -1.07
CA ALA A 109 -1.36 9.56 -0.04
C ALA A 109 -1.55 8.07 -0.39
N ILE A 110 -1.80 7.28 0.66
CA ILE A 110 -2.34 5.94 0.62
C ILE A 110 -3.79 6.04 1.11
N ILE A 111 -4.74 5.74 0.24
CA ILE A 111 -6.17 5.78 0.52
C ILE A 111 -6.62 4.36 0.84
N VAL A 112 -7.24 4.17 2.00
CA VAL A 112 -7.61 2.86 2.55
C VAL A 112 -9.09 2.86 2.95
N PRO A 113 -9.85 1.76 2.76
CA PRO A 113 -11.23 1.69 3.21
C PRO A 113 -11.34 1.96 4.72
N LYS A 114 -12.30 2.79 5.13
CA LYS A 114 -12.43 3.25 6.52
C LYS A 114 -12.47 2.12 7.54
N GLN A 115 -13.11 0.99 7.21
CA GLN A 115 -13.17 -0.19 8.06
C GLN A 115 -11.81 -0.85 8.31
N SER A 116 -10.85 -0.70 7.39
CA SER A 116 -9.51 -1.30 7.48
C SER A 116 -8.46 -0.32 8.02
N PHE A 117 -8.81 0.96 8.20
CA PHE A 117 -7.85 2.04 8.47
C PHE A 117 -6.94 1.76 9.68
N ASN A 118 -7.54 1.44 10.84
CA ASN A 118 -6.77 1.23 12.08
C ASN A 118 -5.86 0.00 11.99
N ALA A 119 -6.36 -1.11 11.46
CA ALA A 119 -5.58 -2.33 11.28
C ALA A 119 -4.45 -2.14 10.25
N PHE A 120 -4.71 -1.37 9.19
CA PHE A 120 -3.70 -0.99 8.21
C PHE A 120 -2.59 -0.14 8.85
N VAL A 121 -2.94 0.90 9.61
CA VAL A 121 -1.97 1.73 10.35
C VAL A 121 -1.18 0.91 11.35
N GLN A 122 -1.83 0.02 12.10
CA GLN A 122 -1.16 -0.89 13.03
C GLN A 122 -0.14 -1.77 12.31
N ARG A 123 -0.47 -2.28 11.12
CA ARG A 123 0.50 -3.02 10.30
C ARG A 123 1.64 -2.12 9.84
N MET A 124 1.39 -0.89 9.42
CA MET A 124 2.45 0.05 9.06
C MET A 124 3.38 0.35 10.24
N ASN A 125 2.87 0.47 11.47
CA ASN A 125 3.69 0.59 12.68
C ASN A 125 4.63 -0.62 12.86
N GLN A 126 4.16 -1.84 12.58
CA GLN A 126 5.01 -3.06 12.58
C GLN A 126 6.08 -3.04 11.50
N LEU A 127 5.89 -2.25 10.43
CA LEU A 127 6.86 -2.01 9.35
C LEU A 127 7.75 -0.79 9.62
N ASN A 128 7.84 -0.35 10.88
CA ASN A 128 8.60 0.81 11.35
C ASN A 128 8.10 2.18 10.85
N PHE A 129 6.82 2.28 10.48
CA PHE A 129 6.18 3.54 10.15
C PHE A 129 5.26 3.97 11.27
N TYR A 130 5.73 4.90 12.10
CA TYR A 130 5.01 5.34 13.28
C TYR A 130 4.27 6.63 13.00
N SER A 131 3.15 6.82 13.66
CA SER A 131 2.55 8.15 13.71
C SER A 131 3.52 9.09 14.42
N ALA A 132 3.58 10.36 14.01
CA ALA A 132 4.28 11.33 14.84
C ALA A 132 3.60 11.34 16.20
N GLU A 133 4.26 10.78 17.21
CA GLU A 133 4.20 11.37 18.53
C GLU A 133 4.78 12.78 18.40
N GLU A 134 4.23 13.75 19.13
CA GLU A 134 4.86 15.08 19.19
C GLU A 134 6.36 14.86 19.44
N PRO A 135 7.25 15.35 18.56
CA PRO A 135 8.68 15.22 18.80
C PRO A 135 8.94 15.71 20.21
N GLU A 136 9.58 14.90 21.06
CA GLU A 136 10.07 15.46 22.31
C GLU A 136 10.87 16.71 21.96
N PRO A 137 10.67 17.86 22.65
CA PRO A 137 11.17 19.16 22.21
C PRO A 137 12.66 19.21 21.85
N ASN A 138 13.44 18.24 22.34
CA ASN A 138 14.89 18.15 22.19
C ASN A 138 15.36 17.01 21.27
N MET A 139 14.45 16.25 20.65
CA MET A 139 14.82 15.18 19.72
C MET A 139 14.46 15.55 18.29
N PRO A 140 15.45 15.77 17.42
CA PRO A 140 15.17 15.98 16.01
C PRO A 140 14.66 14.67 15.39
N VAL A 141 13.44 14.73 14.85
CA VAL A 141 12.86 13.63 14.07
C VAL A 141 13.39 13.76 12.64
N TYR A 142 14.49 13.07 12.36
CA TYR A 142 15.03 12.94 11.00
C TYR A 142 14.39 11.74 10.32
N SER A 143 13.28 11.94 9.60
CA SER A 143 12.76 10.93 8.69
C SER A 143 12.73 11.48 7.27
N SER A 144 13.41 10.79 6.35
CA SER A 144 13.38 11.10 4.92
C SER A 144 12.13 10.57 4.21
N ILE A 145 11.32 9.75 4.90
CA ILE A 145 10.14 9.11 4.32
C ILE A 145 8.91 9.39 5.19
N ILE A 146 7.96 10.12 4.60
CA ILE A 146 6.68 10.47 5.22
C ILE A 146 5.56 9.90 4.36
N LEU A 147 4.61 9.20 4.98
CA LEU A 147 3.42 8.63 4.35
C LEU A 147 2.16 9.32 4.88
N SER A 148 1.27 9.76 4.01
CA SER A 148 -0.10 10.16 4.39
C SER A 148 -1.02 8.97 4.17
N VAL A 149 -1.67 8.47 5.23
CA VAL A 149 -2.73 7.45 5.13
C VAL A 149 -4.07 8.13 5.35
N GLU A 150 -5.02 7.91 4.46
CA GLU A 150 -6.34 8.57 4.44
C GLU A 150 -7.45 7.53 4.29
N SER A 151 -8.59 7.74 4.96
CA SER A 151 -9.74 6.84 4.85
C SER A 151 -10.60 7.15 3.63
N GLU A 152 -11.22 6.12 3.05
CA GLU A 152 -12.37 6.26 2.16
C GLU A 152 -13.61 5.54 2.74
N PRO A 153 -14.76 6.22 2.92
CA PRO A 153 -14.98 7.65 2.69
C PRO A 153 -14.09 8.53 3.59
N PRO A 154 -13.83 9.79 3.18
CA PRO A 154 -12.95 10.70 3.91
C PRO A 154 -13.47 10.95 5.34
N GLY A 155 -12.54 11.08 6.27
CA GLY A 155 -12.88 11.39 7.67
C GLY A 155 -11.75 11.11 8.67
N VAL A 156 -10.83 10.21 8.33
CA VAL A 156 -9.65 9.91 9.14
C VAL A 156 -8.39 10.04 8.29
N ARG A 157 -7.35 10.67 8.86
CA ARG A 157 -6.05 10.85 8.24
C ARG A 157 -4.96 10.71 9.28
N GLN A 158 -3.85 10.07 8.91
CA GLN A 158 -2.70 9.90 9.77
C GLN A 158 -1.41 10.03 8.95
N LEU A 159 -0.47 10.85 9.45
CA LEU A 159 0.87 10.93 8.89
C LEU A 159 1.76 9.93 9.61
N LEU A 160 2.44 9.09 8.84
CA LEU A 160 3.39 8.10 9.34
C LEU A 160 4.81 8.47 8.90
N PHE A 161 5.75 8.31 9.81
CA PHE A 161 7.16 8.61 9.65
C PHE A 161 7.95 7.32 9.77
N TYR A 162 8.86 7.08 8.82
CA TYR A 162 9.76 5.95 8.93
C TYR A 162 10.76 6.17 10.06
N SER A 163 10.87 5.22 10.98
CA SER A 163 11.92 5.17 12.00
C SER A 163 12.92 4.08 11.61
N GLY A 164 14.15 4.48 11.30
CA GLY A 164 15.24 3.51 11.10
C GLY A 164 15.70 2.82 12.39
N ARG A 165 15.11 3.16 13.55
CA ARG A 165 15.39 2.50 14.83
C ARG A 165 14.57 1.21 14.87
N GLY A 166 15.18 0.10 14.47
CA GLY A 166 14.69 -1.21 14.86
C GLY A 166 14.78 -1.31 16.39
N PHE A 167 13.67 -1.64 17.04
CA PHE A 167 13.66 -1.99 18.46
C PHE A 167 14.23 -3.39 18.68
#